data_AF-A0A502DX25-F1
#
_entry.id   AF-A0A502DX25-F1
#
_cell.length_a   1.000
_cell.length_b   1.000
_cell.length_c   1.000
_cell.angle_alpha   90.00
_cell.angle_beta   90.00
_cell.angle_gamma   90.00
#
_symmetry.space_group_name_H-M   'P 1'
#
loop_
_entity.id
_entity.type
_entity.pdbx_description
1 polymer ?
#
loop_
_entity_poly.entity_id
_entity_poly.type
_entity_poly.pdbx_seq_one_letter_code
_entity_poly.pdbx_strand_id
1 'polypeptide(L)'
;MSDALGLSVGTTNLVAARVGAPPLTRRSVLTVFNDRVPEVGVLPGPNQPGLGLTGFVERVGDPVPLVASDGSSHRGEVVLAEALDAMARAAGGGEPVTIAVPAHWGPGVIDALRGALRAKPSMSPGGVPATLVPDSSSALAGLRAAPGLPTEGVVLLCDFGGGGTSITLADAAAGLAIIGSTTRYSDFSGDLVDQALLNHVIAGIAEANSSDPASTAAVGSLSRLRDECRSAKERLSAATATAIQADLPGYASDVRITRPELERLIDAPLSGLLSAIMETLQRYRIPLASISAVATVGGGAAIPLVTQRLSEQLRAPVVTAPLPVLAMAAGAAVVAALGYDALGFSDAQTGMAPTGMAPSADAATGLAPTMGWVAGAPLPGAPGTGAGDSGALAWSEDDAPTGEPVPYAGGDYQSEYSSTGARPEMAFAHEEEDDRPDSEPLPWYKRPPILFGAAAAAALLAVGGFAAVNLTGDSTDSGTVTEVVTISSTGANGLVTTSLSTLTSTPTPESQSTGTSTTSNPPTSGSTTTSPTTTTTTTSPTTTTTTTTTTTTTTTTTTTTTPTTTTTTTTRTTTTTRPPTTTQPPTTTAAPVTPTTVAPPPDTPTTPVIAPVVPAN
;
A
#
# COMPACT_ATOMS: atom_id res chain seq x y z
N MET A 1 28.24 -15.55 -13.44
CA MET A 1 27.21 -14.51 -13.33
C MET A 1 26.34 -14.89 -12.14
N SER A 2 25.94 -13.93 -11.31
CA SER A 2 24.87 -14.17 -10.34
C SER A 2 23.52 -14.26 -11.05
N ASP A 3 22.54 -14.90 -10.42
CA ASP A 3 21.18 -14.93 -10.96
C ASP A 3 20.49 -13.57 -10.77
N ALA A 4 19.50 -13.29 -11.61
CA ALA A 4 18.71 -12.08 -11.56
C ALA A 4 17.87 -12.00 -10.25
N LEU A 5 17.82 -10.81 -9.65
CA LEU A 5 17.13 -10.55 -8.38
C LEU A 5 15.93 -9.62 -8.59
N GLY A 6 14.74 -10.11 -8.25
CA GLY A 6 13.53 -9.32 -8.13
C GLY A 6 13.26 -8.93 -6.68
N LEU A 7 13.06 -7.64 -6.42
CA LEU A 7 12.57 -7.11 -5.15
C LEU A 7 11.16 -6.54 -5.36
N SER A 8 10.33 -6.47 -4.31
CA SER A 8 9.08 -5.70 -4.34
C SER A 8 8.81 -4.92 -3.06
N VAL A 9 8.30 -3.71 -3.23
CA VAL A 9 8.03 -2.73 -2.15
C VAL A 9 6.54 -2.72 -1.79
N GLY A 10 6.20 -3.26 -0.61
CA GLY A 10 4.87 -3.13 0.00
C GLY A 10 4.93 -2.40 1.34
N THR A 11 3.82 -1.76 1.75
CA THR A 11 3.71 -1.07 3.05
C THR A 11 3.88 -2.01 4.24
N THR A 12 3.35 -3.24 4.13
CA THR A 12 3.42 -4.26 5.18
C THR A 12 4.71 -5.07 5.15
N ASN A 13 5.17 -5.43 3.94
CA ASN A 13 6.28 -6.35 3.70
C ASN A 13 7.16 -5.89 2.52
N LEU A 14 8.47 -6.12 2.64
CA LEU A 14 9.39 -6.20 1.51
C LEU A 14 9.60 -7.68 1.15
N VAL A 15 9.70 -7.96 -0.15
CA VAL A 15 9.89 -9.33 -0.67
C VAL A 15 11.06 -9.36 -1.64
N ALA A 16 11.81 -10.46 -1.64
CA ALA A 16 12.84 -10.76 -2.62
C ALA A 16 12.61 -12.15 -3.23
N ALA A 17 12.81 -12.27 -4.53
CA ALA A 17 12.78 -13.53 -5.26
C ALA A 17 13.98 -13.59 -6.22
N ARG A 18 14.62 -14.76 -6.30
CA ARG A 18 15.76 -15.02 -7.17
C ARG A 18 15.61 -16.41 -7.76
N VAL A 19 15.98 -16.58 -9.03
CA VAL A 19 15.90 -17.88 -9.72
C VAL A 19 16.76 -18.90 -8.97
N GLY A 20 16.19 -20.08 -8.69
CA GLY A 20 16.89 -21.16 -7.97
C GLY A 20 17.00 -21.00 -6.44
N ALA A 21 16.53 -19.90 -5.85
CA ALA A 21 16.58 -19.66 -4.41
C ALA A 21 15.17 -19.59 -3.78
N PRO A 22 14.99 -19.97 -2.50
CA PRO A 22 13.72 -19.77 -1.82
C PRO A 22 13.41 -18.27 -1.66
N PRO A 23 12.17 -17.83 -1.94
CA PRO A 23 11.79 -16.42 -1.85
C PRO A 23 11.80 -15.94 -0.39
N LEU A 24 12.28 -14.72 -0.18
CA LEU A 24 12.43 -14.10 1.14
C LEU A 24 11.32 -13.07 1.34
N THR A 25 10.60 -13.15 2.46
CA THR A 25 9.66 -12.10 2.91
C THR A 25 10.12 -11.54 4.25
N ARG A 26 10.00 -10.23 4.43
CA ARG A 26 10.28 -9.50 5.67
C ARG A 26 9.27 -8.38 5.86
N ARG A 27 8.94 -8.04 7.12
CA ARG A 27 8.14 -6.85 7.42
C ARG A 27 8.85 -5.60 6.90
N SER A 28 8.09 -4.57 6.50
CA SER A 28 8.63 -3.25 6.13
C SER A 28 9.02 -2.45 7.38
N VAL A 29 10.05 -2.97 8.05
CA VAL A 29 10.71 -2.47 9.25
C VAL A 29 12.19 -2.52 8.95
N LEU A 30 12.89 -1.40 9.11
CA LEU A 30 14.35 -1.36 9.09
C LEU A 30 14.82 -1.12 10.53
N THR A 31 15.67 -1.99 11.05
CA THR A 31 16.37 -1.68 12.30
C THR A 31 17.82 -1.33 12.00
N VAL A 32 18.19 -0.09 12.35
CA VAL A 32 19.55 0.44 12.22
C VAL A 32 20.31 0.17 13.51
N PHE A 33 21.59 -0.20 13.39
CA PHE A 33 22.46 -0.51 14.52
C PHE A 33 23.71 0.37 14.49
N ASN A 34 24.33 0.59 15.65
CA ASN A 34 25.56 1.40 15.76
C ASN A 34 26.83 0.55 15.58
N ASP A 35 26.72 -0.76 15.78
CA ASP A 35 27.81 -1.75 15.85
C ASP A 35 27.82 -2.74 14.67
N ARG A 36 26.76 -2.79 13.88
CA ARG A 36 26.56 -3.75 12.78
C ARG A 36 25.69 -3.18 11.66
N VAL A 37 25.63 -3.88 10.52
CA VAL A 37 24.83 -3.44 9.36
C VAL A 37 23.32 -3.45 9.67
N PRO A 38 22.51 -2.57 9.06
CA PRO A 38 21.06 -2.60 9.21
C PRO A 38 20.41 -3.90 8.74
N GLU A 39 19.34 -4.30 9.42
CA GLU A 39 18.55 -5.51 9.18
C GLU A 39 17.08 -5.18 8.93
N VAL A 40 16.40 -6.00 8.12
CA VAL A 40 15.02 -5.78 7.69
C VAL A 40 14.08 -6.86 8.21
N GLY A 41 12.91 -6.44 8.67
CA GLY A 41 11.83 -7.29 9.17
C GLY A 41 11.96 -7.73 10.63
N VAL A 42 12.99 -7.25 11.33
CA VAL A 42 13.20 -7.45 12.78
C VAL A 42 12.98 -6.10 13.47
N LEU A 43 12.15 -6.06 14.52
CA LEU A 43 12.09 -4.94 15.47
C LEU A 43 13.11 -5.18 16.59
N PRO A 44 13.76 -4.13 17.15
CA PRO A 44 14.67 -4.29 18.27
C PRO A 44 13.90 -4.75 19.51
N GLY A 45 14.38 -5.79 20.18
CA GLY A 45 13.87 -6.19 21.49
C GLY A 45 14.19 -5.14 22.56
N PRO A 46 13.47 -5.08 23.70
CA PRO A 46 13.68 -4.07 24.74
C PRO A 46 15.08 -4.08 25.38
N ASN A 47 15.83 -5.18 25.22
CA ASN A 47 17.20 -5.34 25.70
C ASN A 47 18.25 -5.35 24.55
N GLN A 48 17.86 -4.98 23.32
CA GLN A 48 18.75 -4.93 22.16
C GLN A 48 18.95 -3.48 21.72
N PRO A 49 20.20 -2.98 21.58
CA PRO A 49 20.43 -1.68 20.97
C PRO A 49 20.04 -1.76 19.49
N GLY A 50 19.17 -0.85 19.04
CA GLY A 50 18.74 -0.77 17.65
C GLY A 50 17.62 0.23 17.47
N LEU A 51 17.62 0.95 16.34
CA LEU A 51 16.64 1.99 16.02
C LEU A 51 15.66 1.46 14.97
N GLY A 52 14.46 1.09 15.41
CA GLY A 52 13.40 0.56 14.54
C GLY A 52 12.65 1.64 13.79
N LEU A 53 12.80 1.67 12.47
CA LEU A 53 12.12 2.59 11.54
C LEU A 53 11.00 1.83 10.79
N THR A 54 9.80 2.41 10.75
CA THR A 54 8.59 1.79 10.17
C THR A 54 7.77 2.81 9.39
N GLY A 55 6.84 2.36 8.54
CA GLY A 55 5.97 3.24 7.75
C GLY A 55 6.71 4.10 6.72
N PHE A 56 7.93 3.72 6.34
CA PHE A 56 8.79 4.51 5.46
C PHE A 56 8.39 4.46 3.99
N VAL A 57 7.65 3.43 3.58
CA VAL A 57 7.16 3.25 2.20
C VAL A 57 6.14 4.34 1.85
N GLU A 58 5.34 4.74 2.83
CA GLU A 58 4.32 5.79 2.77
C GLU A 58 4.92 7.21 2.86
N ARG A 59 6.23 7.33 3.06
CA ARG A 59 6.96 8.61 3.24
C ARG A 59 7.99 8.87 2.14
N VAL A 60 8.06 8.02 1.11
CA VAL A 60 9.00 8.14 -0.01
C VAL A 60 8.70 9.42 -0.79
N GLY A 61 9.69 10.31 -0.89
CA GLY A 61 9.56 11.58 -1.60
C GLY A 61 8.78 12.67 -0.85
N ASP A 62 8.25 12.40 0.34
CA ASP A 62 7.61 13.42 1.17
C ASP A 62 8.68 14.35 1.79
N PRO A 63 8.46 15.68 1.82
CA PRO A 63 9.42 16.62 2.40
C PRO A 63 9.71 16.39 3.89
N VAL A 64 8.72 15.94 4.67
CA VAL A 64 8.79 15.83 6.13
C VAL A 64 9.41 14.47 6.55
N PRO A 65 10.47 14.46 7.37
CA PRO A 65 11.12 13.22 7.78
C PRO A 65 10.27 12.37 8.73
N LEU A 66 10.55 11.07 8.77
CA LEU A 66 10.25 10.21 9.90
C LEU A 66 11.09 10.66 11.09
N VAL A 67 10.47 10.81 12.26
CA VAL A 67 11.19 11.02 13.53
C VAL A 67 11.23 9.67 14.27
N ALA A 68 12.43 9.22 14.60
CA ALA A 68 12.65 7.95 15.29
C ALA A 68 12.60 8.12 16.82
N SER A 69 12.65 7.01 17.57
CA SER A 69 12.49 7.01 19.03
C SER A 69 13.60 7.72 19.82
N ASP A 70 14.73 8.02 19.18
CA ASP A 70 15.84 8.82 19.71
C ASP A 70 15.76 10.31 19.30
N GLY A 71 14.71 10.70 18.55
CA GLY A 71 14.55 12.05 17.99
C GLY A 71 15.27 12.28 16.66
N SER A 72 16.01 11.30 16.13
CA SER A 72 16.69 11.43 14.84
C SER A 72 15.71 11.48 13.66
N SER A 73 16.06 12.21 12.61
CA SER A 73 15.18 12.50 11.46
C SER A 73 15.66 11.79 10.19
N HIS A 74 14.77 11.00 9.56
CA HIS A 74 15.08 10.14 8.42
C HIS A 74 14.14 10.38 7.24
N ARG A 75 14.67 10.43 6.01
CA ARG A 75 13.89 10.56 4.76
C ARG A 75 13.36 9.20 4.30
N GLY A 76 12.07 9.11 3.94
CA GLY A 76 11.41 7.84 3.63
C GLY A 76 12.09 7.05 2.50
N GLU A 77 12.49 7.74 1.42
CA GLU A 77 13.23 7.17 0.29
C GLU A 77 14.63 6.65 0.69
N VAL A 78 15.29 7.26 1.68
CA VAL A 78 16.61 6.82 2.15
C VAL A 78 16.49 5.59 3.04
N VAL A 79 15.48 5.54 3.92
CA VAL A 79 15.16 4.36 4.73
C VAL A 79 14.74 3.19 3.83
N LEU A 80 13.94 3.45 2.78
CA LEU A 80 13.58 2.43 1.81
C LEU A 80 14.78 1.93 1.01
N ALA A 81 15.69 2.80 0.57
CA ALA A 81 16.90 2.38 -0.15
C ALA A 81 17.85 1.54 0.72
N GLU A 82 18.01 1.86 2.01
CA GLU A 82 18.76 1.02 2.96
C GLU A 82 18.04 -0.32 3.21
N ALA A 83 16.71 -0.32 3.33
CA ALA A 83 15.94 -1.54 3.48
C ALA A 83 16.00 -2.44 2.23
N LEU A 84 16.05 -1.87 1.03
CA LEU A 84 16.22 -2.62 -0.22
C LEU A 84 17.63 -3.24 -0.34
N ASP A 85 18.68 -2.52 0.05
CA ASP A 85 20.04 -3.09 0.14
C ASP A 85 20.12 -4.21 1.19
N ALA A 86 19.60 -3.99 2.39
CA ALA A 86 19.58 -4.99 3.44
C ALA A 86 18.76 -6.24 3.06
N MET A 87 17.66 -6.06 2.32
CA MET A 87 16.86 -7.16 1.77
C MET A 87 17.61 -7.91 0.66
N ALA A 88 18.33 -7.21 -0.22
CA ALA A 88 19.16 -7.82 -1.26
C ALA A 88 20.33 -8.61 -0.67
N ARG A 89 21.02 -8.06 0.35
CA ARG A 89 22.04 -8.78 1.14
C ARG A 89 21.46 -10.05 1.78
N ALA A 90 20.29 -9.95 2.42
CA ALA A 90 19.63 -11.09 3.05
C ALA A 90 19.16 -12.16 2.04
N ALA A 91 18.91 -11.78 0.79
CA ALA A 91 18.61 -12.69 -0.33
C ALA A 91 19.86 -13.29 -1.01
N GLY A 92 21.08 -12.98 -0.54
CA GLY A 92 22.33 -13.46 -1.12
C GLY A 92 22.77 -12.71 -2.39
N GLY A 93 22.22 -11.51 -2.62
CA GLY A 93 22.50 -10.68 -3.79
C GLY A 93 21.95 -11.23 -5.11
N GLY A 94 22.23 -10.53 -6.19
CA GLY A 94 21.93 -10.91 -7.57
C GLY A 94 22.22 -9.78 -8.54
N GLU A 95 22.33 -10.09 -9.82
CA GLU A 95 22.57 -9.09 -10.87
C GLU A 95 21.98 -9.59 -12.20
N PRO A 96 21.21 -8.77 -12.95
CA PRO A 96 20.74 -7.45 -12.58
C PRO A 96 19.70 -7.48 -11.43
N VAL A 97 19.48 -6.33 -10.79
CA VAL A 97 18.45 -6.12 -9.77
C VAL A 97 17.31 -5.31 -10.37
N THR A 98 16.08 -5.80 -10.23
CA THR A 98 14.84 -5.08 -10.59
C THR A 98 13.93 -4.98 -9.37
N ILE A 99 13.28 -3.84 -9.19
CA ILE A 99 12.49 -3.50 -8.01
C ILE A 99 11.08 -3.11 -8.47
N ALA A 100 10.12 -3.97 -8.15
CA ALA A 100 8.70 -3.67 -8.26
C ALA A 100 8.30 -2.59 -7.23
N VAL A 101 7.86 -1.44 -7.71
CA VAL A 101 7.42 -0.29 -6.91
C VAL A 101 5.95 0.04 -7.20
N PRO A 102 5.18 0.55 -6.22
CA PRO A 102 3.73 0.71 -6.38
C PRO A 102 3.31 1.52 -7.61
N ALA A 103 2.55 0.91 -8.52
CA ALA A 103 2.21 1.47 -9.84
C ALA A 103 1.27 2.70 -9.81
N HIS A 104 0.92 3.18 -8.62
CA HIS A 104 0.18 4.43 -8.39
C HIS A 104 1.09 5.59 -7.92
N TRP A 105 2.39 5.34 -7.72
CA TRP A 105 3.36 6.39 -7.38
C TRP A 105 3.66 7.29 -8.57
N GLY A 106 3.55 8.61 -8.35
CA GLY A 106 3.89 9.61 -9.36
C GLY A 106 5.41 9.76 -9.56
N PRO A 107 5.86 10.34 -10.69
CA PRO A 107 7.29 10.40 -11.06
C PRO A 107 8.21 10.96 -9.97
N GLY A 108 7.81 11.99 -9.21
CA GLY A 108 8.62 12.56 -8.14
C GLY A 108 8.93 11.59 -6.98
N VAL A 109 8.04 10.65 -6.69
CA VAL A 109 8.25 9.59 -5.67
C VAL A 109 9.26 8.56 -6.21
N ILE A 110 9.12 8.19 -7.48
CA ILE A 110 10.02 7.29 -8.20
C ILE A 110 11.42 7.91 -8.29
N ASP A 111 11.54 9.20 -8.60
CA ASP A 111 12.82 9.91 -8.69
C ASP A 111 13.49 10.13 -7.32
N ALA A 112 12.72 10.34 -6.25
CA ALA A 112 13.26 10.37 -4.90
C ALA A 112 13.91 9.03 -4.51
N LEU A 113 13.22 7.91 -4.75
CA LEU A 113 13.77 6.56 -4.53
C LEU A 113 14.96 6.26 -5.45
N ARG A 114 14.86 6.60 -6.74
CA ARG A 114 15.96 6.48 -7.72
C ARG A 114 17.17 7.31 -7.32
N GLY A 115 16.97 8.48 -6.70
CA GLY A 115 18.01 9.30 -6.09
C GLY A 115 18.70 8.59 -4.92
N ALA A 116 17.92 8.07 -3.98
CA ALA A 116 18.44 7.36 -2.81
C ALA A 116 19.17 6.04 -3.17
N LEU A 117 18.70 5.29 -4.17
CA LEU A 117 19.33 4.05 -4.63
C LEU A 117 20.70 4.27 -5.30
N ARG A 118 20.90 5.40 -6.01
CA ARG A 118 22.24 5.77 -6.55
C ARG A 118 23.30 6.00 -5.46
N ALA A 119 22.90 6.18 -4.20
CA ALA A 119 23.80 6.30 -3.05
C ALA A 119 24.15 4.94 -2.40
N LYS A 120 23.71 3.81 -2.98
CA LYS A 120 23.96 2.46 -2.49
C LYS A 120 24.74 1.66 -3.55
N PRO A 121 26.07 1.50 -3.44
CA PRO A 121 26.89 0.88 -4.49
C PRO A 121 26.46 -0.53 -4.92
N SER A 122 25.87 -1.30 -3.98
CA SER A 122 25.24 -2.61 -4.19
C SER A 122 23.97 -2.55 -5.05
N MET A 123 23.19 -1.47 -4.94
CA MET A 123 21.99 -1.19 -5.75
C MET A 123 22.32 -0.36 -6.99
N SER A 124 23.58 0.06 -7.19
CA SER A 124 24.06 0.67 -8.42
C SER A 124 25.44 0.15 -8.88
N PRO A 125 25.61 -1.16 -9.18
CA PRO A 125 26.85 -1.70 -9.74
C PRO A 125 27.29 -0.93 -10.99
N GLY A 126 28.59 -0.60 -11.08
CA GLY A 126 29.13 0.20 -12.19
C GLY A 126 28.54 1.62 -12.33
N GLY A 127 27.74 2.09 -11.36
CA GLY A 127 26.99 3.35 -11.45
C GLY A 127 25.61 3.25 -12.12
N VAL A 128 25.19 2.06 -12.56
CA VAL A 128 23.86 1.82 -13.15
C VAL A 128 22.90 1.40 -12.02
N PRO A 129 21.93 2.25 -11.62
CA PRO A 129 21.00 1.92 -10.54
C PRO A 129 20.02 0.80 -10.93
N ALA A 130 19.61 0.00 -9.96
CA ALA A 130 18.61 -1.06 -10.09
C ALA A 130 17.33 -0.56 -10.79
N THR A 131 16.79 -1.39 -11.69
CA THR A 131 15.66 -1.02 -12.53
C THR A 131 14.39 -0.92 -11.70
N LEU A 132 13.79 0.28 -11.64
CA LEU A 132 12.48 0.49 -11.03
C LEU A 132 11.38 0.22 -12.05
N VAL A 133 10.42 -0.63 -11.69
CA VAL A 133 9.29 -1.01 -12.57
C VAL A 133 7.97 -1.03 -11.79
N PRO A 134 6.82 -0.76 -12.44
CA PRO A 134 5.52 -0.90 -11.77
C PRO A 134 5.30 -2.31 -11.20
N ASP A 135 4.76 -2.39 -9.99
CA ASP A 135 4.35 -3.64 -9.36
C ASP A 135 3.25 -4.36 -10.15
N SER A 136 2.38 -3.62 -10.83
CA SER A 136 1.36 -4.14 -11.73
C SER A 136 1.93 -4.84 -12.96
N SER A 137 2.87 -4.23 -13.69
CA SER A 137 3.53 -4.88 -14.82
C SER A 137 4.43 -6.03 -14.38
N SER A 138 5.06 -5.94 -13.20
CA SER A 138 5.78 -7.05 -12.59
C SER A 138 4.87 -8.23 -12.30
N ALA A 139 3.74 -8.00 -11.62
CA ALA A 139 2.74 -9.04 -11.34
C ALA A 139 2.20 -9.68 -12.63
N LEU A 140 1.93 -8.89 -13.67
CA LEU A 140 1.50 -9.39 -14.99
C LEU A 140 2.60 -10.21 -15.68
N ALA A 141 3.87 -9.84 -15.58
CA ALA A 141 4.99 -10.63 -16.10
C ALA A 141 5.11 -11.99 -15.40
N GLY A 142 5.00 -12.01 -14.07
CA GLY A 142 5.00 -13.23 -13.27
C GLY A 142 3.79 -14.13 -13.54
N LEU A 143 2.60 -13.55 -13.73
CA LEU A 143 1.39 -14.28 -14.08
C LEU A 143 1.38 -14.78 -15.53
N ARG A 144 1.99 -14.06 -16.49
CA ARG A 144 2.11 -14.49 -17.89
C ARG A 144 3.05 -15.70 -18.06
N ALA A 145 3.96 -15.92 -17.12
CA ALA A 145 4.75 -17.15 -17.03
C ALA A 145 3.99 -18.35 -16.45
N ALA A 146 2.76 -18.15 -15.93
CA ALA A 146 1.90 -19.19 -15.38
C ALA A 146 0.67 -19.44 -16.28
N PRO A 147 0.16 -20.68 -16.36
CA PRO A 147 -1.09 -20.95 -17.08
C PRO A 147 -2.29 -20.37 -16.32
N GLY A 148 -3.13 -19.58 -17.01
CA GLY A 148 -4.41 -19.10 -16.45
C GLY A 148 -4.91 -17.77 -17.03
N LEU A 149 -4.01 -16.89 -17.47
CA LEU A 149 -4.42 -15.66 -18.15
C LEU A 149 -4.86 -15.92 -19.61
N PRO A 150 -5.87 -15.19 -20.13
CA PRO A 150 -6.26 -15.26 -21.53
C PRO A 150 -5.23 -14.55 -22.43
N THR A 151 -5.30 -14.82 -23.73
CA THR A 151 -4.48 -14.17 -24.77
C THR A 151 -5.19 -13.02 -25.50
N GLU A 152 -6.45 -12.76 -25.18
CA GLU A 152 -7.29 -11.73 -25.79
C GLU A 152 -8.21 -11.09 -24.72
N GLY A 153 -8.70 -9.88 -25.00
CA GLY A 153 -9.58 -9.14 -24.11
C GLY A 153 -8.87 -8.45 -22.94
N VAL A 154 -9.64 -7.88 -22.02
CA VAL A 154 -9.10 -7.10 -20.90
C VAL A 154 -8.86 -8.01 -19.70
N VAL A 155 -7.66 -7.92 -19.12
CA VAL A 155 -7.33 -8.46 -17.81
C VAL A 155 -7.42 -7.32 -16.79
N LEU A 156 -8.27 -7.48 -15.79
CA LEU A 156 -8.29 -6.63 -14.60
C LEU A 156 -7.29 -7.19 -13.59
N LEU A 157 -6.26 -6.43 -13.21
CA LEU A 157 -5.39 -6.75 -12.09
C LEU A 157 -5.83 -5.99 -10.83
N CYS A 158 -6.07 -6.73 -9.75
CA CYS A 158 -6.23 -6.18 -8.41
C CYS A 158 -5.07 -6.63 -7.50
N ASP A 159 -4.24 -5.67 -7.07
CA ASP A 159 -3.27 -5.87 -5.99
C ASP A 159 -3.93 -5.51 -4.65
N PHE A 160 -3.98 -6.46 -3.72
CA PHE A 160 -4.54 -6.30 -2.39
C PHE A 160 -3.44 -6.08 -1.33
N GLY A 161 -2.90 -4.86 -1.31
CA GLY A 161 -1.85 -4.42 -0.40
C GLY A 161 -2.32 -4.08 1.02
N GLY A 162 -1.35 -3.83 1.91
CA GLY A 162 -1.58 -3.44 3.31
C GLY A 162 -2.29 -2.10 3.46
N GLY A 163 -1.72 -1.05 2.86
CA GLY A 163 -2.24 0.32 2.89
C GLY A 163 -3.16 0.69 1.72
N GLY A 164 -3.78 -0.28 1.05
CA GLY A 164 -4.81 -0.06 0.02
C GLY A 164 -4.72 -1.06 -1.13
N THR A 165 -5.77 -1.07 -1.96
CA THR A 165 -5.88 -1.94 -3.14
C THR A 165 -5.57 -1.15 -4.42
N SER A 166 -4.75 -1.71 -5.31
CA SER A 166 -4.36 -1.09 -6.57
C SER A 166 -5.09 -1.76 -7.75
N ILE A 167 -5.82 -0.98 -8.55
CA ILE A 167 -6.66 -1.43 -9.68
C ILE A 167 -5.93 -1.06 -10.98
N THR A 168 -5.57 -2.05 -11.80
CA THR A 168 -4.92 -1.86 -13.10
C THR A 168 -5.69 -2.61 -14.19
N LEU A 169 -5.81 -2.03 -15.38
CA LEU A 169 -6.37 -2.71 -16.55
C LEU A 169 -5.25 -2.99 -17.56
N ALA A 170 -5.29 -4.15 -18.23
CA ALA A 170 -4.31 -4.54 -19.23
C ALA A 170 -4.99 -5.24 -20.43
N ASP A 171 -4.47 -5.02 -21.63
CA ASP A 171 -4.93 -5.68 -22.86
C ASP A 171 -4.08 -6.94 -23.13
N ALA A 172 -4.71 -8.12 -23.08
CA ALA A 172 -4.02 -9.39 -23.30
C ALA A 172 -3.58 -9.61 -24.75
N ALA A 173 -4.31 -9.09 -25.73
CA ALA A 173 -3.92 -9.16 -27.14
C ALA A 173 -2.71 -8.25 -27.42
N ALA A 174 -2.62 -7.11 -26.72
CA ALA A 174 -1.43 -6.26 -26.69
C ALA A 174 -0.38 -6.71 -25.65
N GLY A 175 -0.28 -8.01 -25.36
CA GLY A 175 0.81 -8.58 -24.54
C GLY A 175 0.74 -8.26 -23.04
N LEU A 176 -0.42 -7.85 -22.53
CA LEU A 176 -0.65 -7.26 -21.21
C LEU A 176 -0.13 -5.82 -21.07
N ALA A 177 -0.10 -5.05 -22.16
CA ALA A 177 0.10 -3.60 -22.10
C ALA A 177 -0.97 -2.91 -21.23
N ILE A 178 -0.55 -1.93 -20.43
CA ILE A 178 -1.41 -1.26 -19.44
C ILE A 178 -2.37 -0.28 -20.11
N ILE A 179 -3.65 -0.36 -19.77
CA ILE A 179 -4.69 0.55 -20.26
C ILE A 179 -4.90 1.67 -19.23
N GLY A 180 -4.43 2.87 -19.54
CA GLY A 180 -4.57 4.03 -18.66
C GLY A 180 -3.63 3.99 -17.45
N SER A 181 -4.09 4.48 -16.30
CA SER A 181 -3.28 4.59 -15.08
C SER A 181 -3.87 3.79 -13.92
N THR A 182 -2.98 3.22 -13.10
CA THR A 182 -3.34 2.46 -11.90
C THR A 182 -4.17 3.32 -10.95
N THR A 183 -5.39 2.88 -10.63
CA THR A 183 -6.26 3.56 -9.67
C THR A 183 -6.06 2.95 -8.29
N ARG A 184 -5.67 3.74 -7.30
CA ARG A 184 -5.49 3.32 -5.91
C ARG A 184 -6.78 3.55 -5.12
N TYR A 185 -7.29 2.50 -4.48
CA TYR A 185 -8.42 2.55 -3.55
C TYR A 185 -7.91 2.32 -2.13
N SER A 186 -8.00 3.33 -1.26
CA SER A 186 -7.52 3.29 0.12
C SER A 186 -8.39 2.43 1.03
N ASP A 187 -9.70 2.43 0.80
CA ASP A 187 -10.68 2.08 1.84
C ASP A 187 -10.95 0.57 1.93
N PHE A 188 -10.35 -0.21 1.02
CA PHE A 188 -10.16 -1.66 1.18
C PHE A 188 -8.67 -1.96 1.24
N SER A 189 -8.19 -2.36 2.42
CA SER A 189 -6.76 -2.50 2.69
C SER A 189 -6.48 -3.53 3.78
N GLY A 190 -5.34 -4.20 3.71
CA GLY A 190 -4.94 -5.20 4.70
C GLY A 190 -4.93 -4.67 6.14
N ASP A 191 -4.50 -3.42 6.35
CA ASP A 191 -4.41 -2.79 7.66
C ASP A 191 -5.76 -2.21 8.16
N LEU A 192 -6.69 -1.82 7.26
CA LEU A 192 -8.08 -1.50 7.65
C LEU A 192 -8.85 -2.76 8.07
N VAL A 193 -8.60 -3.91 7.44
CA VAL A 193 -9.17 -5.19 7.89
C VAL A 193 -8.62 -5.57 9.27
N ASP A 194 -7.33 -5.34 9.54
CA ASP A 194 -6.74 -5.55 10.86
C ASP A 194 -7.38 -4.64 11.92
N GLN A 195 -7.65 -3.37 11.58
CA GLN A 195 -8.32 -2.43 12.46
C GLN A 195 -9.81 -2.78 12.69
N ALA A 196 -10.53 -3.23 11.67
CA ALA A 196 -11.92 -3.66 11.80
C ALA A 196 -12.06 -4.87 12.74
N LEU A 197 -11.15 -5.84 12.62
CA LEU A 197 -11.07 -7.00 13.52
C LEU A 197 -10.66 -6.60 14.94
N LEU A 198 -9.68 -5.69 15.10
CA LEU A 198 -9.28 -5.14 16.40
C LEU A 198 -10.45 -4.44 17.11
N ASN A 199 -11.20 -3.59 16.39
CA ASN A 199 -12.38 -2.91 16.93
C ASN A 199 -13.45 -3.92 17.37
N HIS A 200 -13.69 -4.97 16.58
CA HIS A 200 -14.66 -6.03 16.92
C HIS A 200 -14.24 -6.81 18.18
N VAL A 201 -12.95 -7.15 18.31
CA VAL A 201 -12.40 -7.82 19.50
C VAL A 201 -12.56 -6.93 20.74
N ILE A 202 -12.17 -5.65 20.67
CA ILE A 202 -12.29 -4.71 21.79
C ILE A 202 -13.75 -4.56 22.23
N ALA A 203 -14.69 -4.43 21.28
CA ALA A 203 -16.11 -4.35 21.58
C ALA A 203 -16.61 -5.62 22.30
N GLY A 204 -16.26 -6.82 21.81
CA GLY A 204 -16.63 -8.08 22.47
C GLY A 204 -16.04 -8.24 23.87
N ILE A 205 -14.84 -7.70 24.13
CA ILE A 205 -14.23 -7.67 25.46
C ILE A 205 -14.97 -6.68 26.37
N ALA A 206 -15.36 -5.50 25.87
CA ALA A 206 -16.14 -4.50 26.62
C ALA A 206 -17.61 -4.88 26.85
N GLU A 207 -18.17 -5.81 26.07
CA GLU A 207 -19.46 -6.46 26.34
C GLU A 207 -19.33 -7.59 27.38
N ALA A 208 -18.21 -8.31 27.39
CA ALA A 208 -17.95 -9.41 28.34
C ALA A 208 -17.47 -8.95 29.73
N ASN A 209 -16.92 -7.73 29.85
CA ASN A 209 -16.41 -7.16 31.09
C ASN A 209 -17.01 -5.77 31.31
N SER A 210 -17.39 -5.42 32.55
CA SER A 210 -18.04 -4.15 32.90
C SER A 210 -17.13 -2.90 32.84
N SER A 211 -16.09 -2.90 32.00
CA SER A 211 -15.08 -1.86 31.86
C SER A 211 -14.47 -1.90 30.46
N ASP A 212 -14.36 -0.76 29.78
CA ASP A 212 -13.64 -0.66 28.51
C ASP A 212 -12.12 -0.85 28.71
N PRO A 213 -11.51 -1.94 28.20
CA PRO A 213 -10.09 -2.18 28.35
C PRO A 213 -9.24 -1.23 27.49
N ALA A 214 -9.79 -0.64 26.42
CA ALA A 214 -9.05 0.26 25.53
C ALA A 214 -8.77 1.61 26.20
N SER A 215 -9.71 2.15 26.97
CA SER A 215 -9.55 3.39 27.76
C SER A 215 -8.34 3.41 28.70
N THR A 216 -7.84 2.23 29.11
CA THR A 216 -6.70 2.07 30.02
C THR A 216 -5.53 1.29 29.40
N ALA A 217 -5.64 0.88 28.14
CA ALA A 217 -4.60 0.13 27.44
C ALA A 217 -3.37 1.00 27.14
N ALA A 218 -2.20 0.59 27.62
CA ALA A 218 -0.94 1.14 27.13
C ALA A 218 -0.78 0.88 25.63
N VAL A 219 -0.25 1.87 24.89
CA VAL A 219 -0.07 1.82 23.41
C VAL A 219 0.64 0.56 22.93
N GLY A 220 1.57 0.02 23.71
CA GLY A 220 2.27 -1.23 23.42
C GLY A 220 1.37 -2.47 23.45
N SER A 221 0.37 -2.55 24.35
CA SER A 221 -0.56 -3.68 24.41
C SER A 221 -1.57 -3.65 23.26
N LEU A 222 -2.09 -2.45 22.93
CA LEU A 222 -2.96 -2.28 21.75
C LEU A 222 -2.23 -2.63 20.44
N SER A 223 -0.95 -2.26 20.33
CA SER A 223 -0.09 -2.64 19.20
C SER A 223 0.08 -4.16 19.09
N ARG A 224 0.37 -4.87 20.19
CA ARG A 224 0.44 -6.34 20.20
C ARG A 224 -0.88 -6.98 19.77
N LEU A 225 -2.01 -6.49 20.30
CA LEU A 225 -3.33 -7.02 19.95
C LEU A 225 -3.67 -6.81 18.46
N ARG A 226 -3.25 -5.70 17.85
CA ARG A 226 -3.41 -5.47 16.41
C ARG A 226 -2.60 -6.48 15.58
N ASP A 227 -1.38 -6.81 15.99
CA ASP A 227 -0.54 -7.75 15.27
C ASP A 227 -1.01 -9.22 15.47
N GLU A 228 -1.64 -9.53 16.61
CA GLU A 228 -2.41 -10.76 16.80
C GLU A 228 -3.69 -10.82 15.93
N CYS A 229 -4.41 -9.70 15.80
CA CYS A 229 -5.55 -9.58 14.87
C CYS A 229 -5.11 -9.83 13.42
N ARG A 230 -3.96 -9.26 13.00
CA ARG A 230 -3.38 -9.55 11.68
C ARG A 230 -3.04 -11.03 11.51
N SER A 231 -2.39 -11.62 12.51
CA SER A 231 -2.05 -13.05 12.53
C SER A 231 -3.32 -13.93 12.51
N ALA A 232 -4.44 -13.47 13.07
CA ALA A 232 -5.74 -14.13 12.98
C ALA A 232 -6.40 -13.97 11.61
N LYS A 233 -6.39 -12.78 11.00
CA LYS A 233 -6.84 -12.54 9.62
C LYS A 233 -6.14 -13.48 8.64
N GLU A 234 -4.81 -13.55 8.72
CA GLU A 234 -3.98 -14.41 7.86
C GLU A 234 -4.27 -15.91 8.09
N ARG A 235 -4.48 -16.35 9.35
CA ARG A 235 -4.94 -17.70 9.67
C ARG A 235 -6.34 -18.00 9.12
N LEU A 236 -7.26 -17.05 9.15
CA LEU A 236 -8.66 -17.21 8.70
C LEU A 236 -8.80 -17.32 7.17
N SER A 237 -7.82 -16.88 6.39
CA SER A 237 -7.76 -17.18 4.95
C SER A 237 -7.71 -18.69 4.68
N ALA A 238 -7.01 -19.46 5.52
CA ALA A 238 -6.92 -20.93 5.41
C ALA A 238 -7.96 -21.66 6.29
N ALA A 239 -8.06 -21.30 7.58
CA ALA A 239 -8.94 -21.94 8.56
C ALA A 239 -10.33 -21.29 8.64
N THR A 240 -11.34 -22.02 9.11
CA THR A 240 -12.70 -21.49 9.31
C THR A 240 -12.90 -20.79 10.65
N ALA A 241 -12.00 -21.02 11.62
CA ALA A 241 -11.98 -20.35 12.91
C ALA A 241 -10.55 -20.33 13.50
N THR A 242 -10.31 -19.39 14.41
CA THR A 242 -9.03 -19.18 15.08
C THR A 242 -9.21 -18.56 16.46
N ALA A 243 -8.11 -18.30 17.18
CA ALA A 243 -8.09 -17.59 18.45
C ALA A 243 -7.07 -16.43 18.41
N ILE A 244 -7.46 -15.30 19.00
CA ILE A 244 -6.65 -14.10 19.20
C ILE A 244 -6.26 -14.02 20.68
N GLN A 245 -4.97 -13.92 20.98
CA GLN A 245 -4.53 -13.80 22.37
C GLN A 245 -4.70 -12.35 22.84
N ALA A 246 -5.77 -12.07 23.59
CA ALA A 246 -6.06 -10.73 24.08
C ALA A 246 -5.40 -10.49 25.45
N ASP A 247 -4.23 -9.86 25.43
CA ASP A 247 -3.47 -9.39 26.60
C ASP A 247 -3.60 -7.87 26.75
N LEU A 248 -4.57 -7.44 27.56
CA LEU A 248 -4.87 -6.05 27.89
C LEU A 248 -4.88 -5.84 29.42
N PRO A 249 -4.67 -4.62 29.93
CA PRO A 249 -4.78 -4.35 31.37
C PRO A 249 -6.15 -4.78 31.92
N GLY A 250 -6.14 -5.70 32.88
CA GLY A 250 -7.36 -6.26 33.47
C GLY A 250 -8.03 -7.40 32.70
N TYR A 251 -7.57 -7.76 31.49
CA TYR A 251 -8.15 -8.84 30.69
C TYR A 251 -7.09 -9.63 29.91
N ALA A 252 -6.94 -10.91 30.24
CA ALA A 252 -6.02 -11.85 29.59
C ALA A 252 -6.76 -13.14 29.22
N SER A 253 -7.18 -13.31 27.95
CA SER A 253 -7.78 -14.56 27.47
C SER A 253 -7.78 -14.72 25.94
N ASP A 254 -8.04 -15.93 25.46
CA ASP A 254 -8.17 -16.24 24.02
C ASP A 254 -9.57 -15.89 23.48
N VAL A 255 -9.65 -14.87 22.62
CA VAL A 255 -10.88 -14.49 21.92
C VAL A 255 -11.02 -15.33 20.64
N ARG A 256 -12.04 -16.20 20.59
CA ARG A 256 -12.36 -17.00 19.39
C ARG A 256 -13.00 -16.11 18.31
N ILE A 257 -12.48 -16.19 17.09
CA ILE A 257 -13.06 -15.56 15.89
C ILE A 257 -13.21 -16.59 14.76
N THR A 258 -14.26 -16.45 13.97
CA THR A 258 -14.58 -17.30 12.81
C THR A 258 -14.46 -16.52 11.49
N ARG A 259 -14.33 -17.25 10.37
CA ARG A 259 -14.27 -16.62 9.04
C ARG A 259 -15.55 -15.82 8.73
N PRO A 260 -16.78 -16.30 9.01
CA PRO A 260 -18.00 -15.51 8.81
C PRO A 260 -18.15 -14.28 9.72
N GLU A 261 -17.35 -14.13 10.78
CA GLU A 261 -17.24 -12.87 11.53
C GLU A 261 -16.35 -11.88 10.77
N LEU A 262 -15.15 -12.30 10.36
CA LEU A 262 -14.26 -11.50 9.53
C LEU A 262 -14.92 -11.05 8.21
N GLU A 263 -15.62 -11.95 7.53
CA GLU A 263 -16.30 -11.69 6.25
C GLU A 263 -17.39 -10.62 6.40
N ARG A 264 -18.16 -10.63 7.50
CA ARG A 264 -19.16 -9.57 7.79
C ARG A 264 -18.52 -8.21 8.10
N LEU A 265 -17.33 -8.17 8.68
CA LEU A 265 -16.62 -6.91 8.96
C LEU A 265 -16.10 -6.24 7.67
N ILE A 266 -15.85 -7.01 6.61
CA ILE A 266 -15.21 -6.53 5.38
C ILE A 266 -16.15 -6.43 4.17
N ASP A 267 -17.37 -6.95 4.24
CA ASP A 267 -18.33 -6.99 3.12
C ASP A 267 -18.65 -5.59 2.54
N ALA A 268 -18.89 -4.60 3.41
CA ALA A 268 -19.18 -3.23 3.00
C ALA A 268 -17.94 -2.52 2.38
N PRO A 269 -16.75 -2.52 3.02
CA PRO A 269 -15.50 -2.07 2.39
C PRO A 269 -15.20 -2.75 1.03
N LEU A 270 -15.42 -4.07 0.92
CA LEU A 270 -15.22 -4.83 -0.32
C LEU A 270 -16.23 -4.41 -1.41
N SER A 271 -17.46 -4.09 -1.04
CA SER A 271 -18.47 -3.56 -1.96
C SER A 271 -18.16 -2.14 -2.44
N GLY A 272 -17.47 -1.34 -1.61
CA GLY A 272 -16.87 -0.07 -2.02
C GLY A 272 -15.80 -0.25 -3.08
N LEU A 273 -14.88 -1.21 -2.90
CA LEU A 273 -13.86 -1.56 -3.90
C LEU A 273 -14.50 -2.03 -5.22
N LEU A 274 -15.51 -2.90 -5.17
CA LEU A 274 -16.23 -3.35 -6.37
C LEU A 274 -16.86 -2.18 -7.14
N SER A 275 -17.35 -1.16 -6.43
CA SER A 275 -17.85 0.08 -7.04
C SER A 275 -16.73 0.87 -7.72
N ALA A 276 -15.57 1.03 -7.06
CA ALA A 276 -14.40 1.70 -7.64
C ALA A 276 -13.83 0.96 -8.88
N ILE A 277 -13.95 -0.37 -8.94
CA ILE A 277 -13.63 -1.16 -10.15
C ILE A 277 -14.59 -0.79 -11.29
N MET A 278 -15.90 -0.74 -11.03
CA MET A 278 -16.90 -0.35 -12.05
C MET A 278 -16.69 1.09 -12.55
N GLU A 279 -16.37 2.03 -11.65
CA GLU A 279 -16.00 3.40 -12.03
C GLU A 279 -14.72 3.47 -12.88
N THR A 280 -13.73 2.63 -12.58
CA THR A 280 -12.47 2.56 -13.34
C THR A 280 -12.72 2.03 -14.76
N LEU A 281 -13.55 0.99 -14.91
CA LEU A 281 -13.98 0.47 -16.21
C LEU A 281 -14.74 1.53 -17.01
N GLN A 282 -15.67 2.24 -16.37
CA GLN A 282 -16.43 3.34 -16.99
C GLN A 282 -15.52 4.50 -17.43
N ARG A 283 -14.52 4.87 -16.61
CA ARG A 283 -13.53 5.92 -16.93
C ARG A 283 -12.76 5.63 -18.22
N TYR A 284 -12.36 4.38 -18.42
CA TYR A 284 -11.67 3.93 -19.64
C TYR A 284 -12.61 3.39 -20.73
N ARG A 285 -13.95 3.54 -20.53
CA ARG A 285 -15.01 3.13 -21.46
C ARG A 285 -15.00 1.64 -21.83
N ILE A 286 -14.44 0.79 -20.95
CA ILE A 286 -14.41 -0.66 -21.13
C ILE A 286 -15.74 -1.23 -20.61
N PRO A 287 -16.53 -1.92 -21.45
CA PRO A 287 -17.74 -2.59 -20.98
C PRO A 287 -17.36 -3.83 -20.17
N LEU A 288 -18.15 -4.15 -19.14
CA LEU A 288 -17.87 -5.27 -18.23
C LEU A 288 -17.67 -6.61 -18.96
N ALA A 289 -18.40 -6.83 -20.07
CA ALA A 289 -18.30 -8.02 -20.90
C ALA A 289 -16.97 -8.17 -21.70
N SER A 290 -16.11 -7.15 -21.69
CA SER A 290 -14.75 -7.23 -22.25
C SER A 290 -13.69 -7.69 -21.24
N ILE A 291 -14.04 -7.89 -19.96
CA ILE A 291 -13.13 -8.51 -18.98
C ILE A 291 -13.09 -10.02 -19.23
N SER A 292 -11.94 -10.50 -19.67
CA SER A 292 -11.70 -11.93 -19.95
C SER A 292 -11.11 -12.67 -18.75
N ALA A 293 -10.45 -11.96 -17.82
CA ALA A 293 -10.03 -12.50 -16.52
C ALA A 293 -9.79 -11.40 -15.47
N VAL A 294 -9.83 -11.80 -14.19
CA VAL A 294 -9.49 -10.95 -13.05
C VAL A 294 -8.26 -11.53 -12.35
N ALA A 295 -7.09 -10.97 -12.62
CA ALA A 295 -5.85 -11.31 -11.94
C ALA A 295 -5.84 -10.74 -10.51
N THR A 296 -5.44 -11.54 -9.51
CA THR A 296 -5.32 -11.07 -8.12
C THR A 296 -3.96 -11.39 -7.48
N VAL A 297 -3.37 -10.37 -6.86
CA VAL A 297 -2.06 -10.43 -6.19
C VAL A 297 -2.11 -9.64 -4.87
N GLY A 298 -0.99 -9.61 -4.12
CA GLY A 298 -0.94 -8.96 -2.81
C GLY A 298 -1.56 -9.83 -1.71
N GLY A 299 -1.21 -9.54 -0.45
CA GLY A 299 -1.56 -10.40 0.69
C GLY A 299 -3.06 -10.60 0.91
N GLY A 300 -3.89 -9.59 0.60
CA GLY A 300 -5.34 -9.67 0.77
C GLY A 300 -6.06 -10.57 -0.25
N ALA A 301 -5.43 -10.91 -1.38
CA ALA A 301 -6.00 -11.81 -2.39
C ALA A 301 -6.20 -13.25 -1.86
N ALA A 302 -5.51 -13.61 -0.76
CA ALA A 302 -5.68 -14.89 -0.08
C ALA A 302 -7.02 -15.01 0.69
N ILE A 303 -7.75 -13.92 0.90
CA ILE A 303 -9.04 -13.92 1.62
C ILE A 303 -10.13 -14.52 0.70
N PRO A 304 -10.79 -15.64 1.06
CA PRO A 304 -11.72 -16.34 0.16
C PRO A 304 -12.88 -15.48 -0.36
N LEU A 305 -13.47 -14.63 0.50
CA LEU A 305 -14.56 -13.72 0.11
C LEU A 305 -14.17 -12.76 -1.01
N VAL A 306 -12.90 -12.32 -1.08
CA VAL A 306 -12.41 -11.43 -2.14
C VAL A 306 -12.50 -12.13 -3.50
N THR A 307 -12.01 -13.36 -3.59
CA THR A 307 -12.09 -14.18 -4.80
C THR A 307 -13.56 -14.47 -5.18
N GLN A 308 -14.40 -14.83 -4.20
CA GLN A 308 -15.82 -15.06 -4.41
C GLN A 308 -16.52 -13.82 -4.99
N ARG A 309 -16.41 -12.67 -4.33
CA ARG A 309 -17.15 -11.45 -4.69
C ARG A 309 -16.67 -10.81 -6.00
N LEU A 310 -15.38 -10.93 -6.33
CA LEU A 310 -14.89 -10.56 -7.67
C LEU A 310 -15.54 -11.44 -8.75
N SER A 311 -15.59 -12.77 -8.53
CA SER A 311 -16.19 -13.70 -9.49
C SER A 311 -17.70 -13.48 -9.67
N GLU A 312 -18.45 -13.30 -8.57
CA GLU A 312 -19.89 -13.03 -8.58
C GLU A 312 -20.25 -11.72 -9.29
N GLN A 313 -19.53 -10.64 -8.98
CA GLN A 313 -19.84 -9.30 -9.49
C GLN A 313 -19.38 -9.10 -10.93
N LEU A 314 -18.17 -9.57 -11.27
CA LEU A 314 -17.55 -9.30 -12.56
C LEU A 314 -17.82 -10.38 -13.61
N ARG A 315 -18.27 -11.57 -13.17
CA ARG A 315 -18.63 -12.73 -14.02
C ARG A 315 -17.50 -13.24 -14.93
N ALA A 316 -16.27 -12.94 -14.55
CA ALA A 316 -15.04 -13.36 -15.23
C ALA A 316 -14.23 -14.31 -14.32
N PRO A 317 -13.39 -15.20 -14.88
CA PRO A 317 -12.56 -16.10 -14.09
C PRO A 317 -11.52 -15.32 -13.26
N VAL A 318 -11.42 -15.64 -11.97
CA VAL A 318 -10.43 -15.04 -11.07
C VAL A 318 -9.15 -15.88 -11.09
N VAL A 319 -8.03 -15.26 -11.44
CA VAL A 319 -6.71 -15.88 -11.58
C VAL A 319 -5.81 -15.36 -10.46
N THR A 320 -5.82 -16.06 -9.33
CA THR A 320 -5.01 -15.75 -8.16
C THR A 320 -3.63 -16.38 -8.30
N ALA A 321 -2.55 -15.62 -8.10
CA ALA A 321 -1.19 -16.18 -8.10
C ALA A 321 -1.05 -17.23 -6.97
N PRO A 322 -0.35 -18.37 -7.14
CA PRO A 322 -0.27 -19.42 -6.12
C PRO A 322 0.28 -18.97 -4.76
N LEU A 323 1.12 -17.93 -4.75
CA LEU A 323 1.59 -17.22 -3.55
C LEU A 323 1.43 -15.70 -3.80
N PRO A 324 0.26 -15.09 -3.53
CA PRO A 324 -0.09 -13.74 -3.96
C PRO A 324 0.87 -12.64 -3.48
N VAL A 325 1.41 -12.81 -2.27
CA VAL A 325 2.40 -11.90 -1.65
C VAL A 325 3.76 -11.90 -2.36
N LEU A 326 4.07 -12.94 -3.15
CA LEU A 326 5.36 -13.08 -3.85
C LEU A 326 5.31 -12.68 -5.33
N ALA A 327 4.12 -12.51 -5.90
CA ALA A 327 3.92 -12.38 -7.35
C ALA A 327 4.69 -11.20 -7.96
N MET A 328 4.75 -10.07 -7.25
CA MET A 328 5.49 -8.87 -7.68
C MET A 328 7.00 -9.12 -7.75
N ALA A 329 7.60 -9.68 -6.69
CA ALA A 329 9.04 -9.95 -6.64
C ALA A 329 9.46 -11.05 -7.62
N ALA A 330 8.65 -12.12 -7.74
CA ALA A 330 8.87 -13.17 -8.74
C ALA A 330 8.79 -12.60 -10.17
N GLY A 331 7.80 -11.74 -10.43
CA GLY A 331 7.68 -10.99 -11.68
C GLY A 331 8.86 -10.06 -11.96
N ALA A 332 9.33 -9.31 -10.95
CA ALA A 332 10.52 -8.48 -11.06
C ALA A 332 11.78 -9.30 -11.36
N ALA A 333 11.89 -10.55 -10.87
CA ALA A 333 12.99 -11.45 -11.22
C ALA A 333 12.91 -11.93 -12.68
N VAL A 334 11.70 -12.13 -13.22
CA VAL A 334 11.48 -12.42 -14.66
C VAL A 334 11.84 -11.20 -15.52
N VAL A 335 11.41 -10.00 -15.12
CA VAL A 335 11.79 -8.73 -15.77
C VAL A 335 13.30 -8.54 -15.75
N ALA A 336 13.97 -8.81 -14.62
CA ALA A 336 15.42 -8.73 -14.50
C ALA A 336 16.15 -9.74 -15.41
N ALA A 337 15.61 -10.95 -15.59
CA ALA A 337 16.21 -11.99 -16.42
C ALA A 337 16.01 -11.78 -17.93
N LEU A 338 14.91 -11.14 -18.36
CA LEU A 338 14.53 -11.00 -19.77
C LEU A 338 14.65 -9.57 -20.34
N GLY A 339 14.69 -8.55 -19.46
CA GLY A 339 14.50 -7.15 -19.83
C GLY A 339 13.02 -6.77 -19.94
N TYR A 340 12.69 -5.52 -19.57
CA TYR A 340 11.31 -5.04 -19.55
C TYR A 340 10.70 -4.93 -20.96
N ASP A 341 11.43 -4.36 -21.91
CA ASP A 341 10.96 -4.13 -23.28
C ASP A 341 10.68 -5.45 -24.02
N ALA A 342 11.47 -6.50 -23.73
CA ALA A 342 11.30 -7.84 -24.29
C ALA A 342 9.97 -8.52 -23.88
N LEU A 343 9.31 -8.04 -22.82
CA LEU A 343 8.00 -8.52 -22.40
C LEU A 343 6.85 -7.86 -23.20
N GLY A 344 7.11 -6.78 -23.93
CA GLY A 344 6.12 -6.12 -24.78
C GLY A 344 5.18 -5.15 -24.07
N PHE A 345 5.51 -4.71 -22.85
CA PHE A 345 4.76 -3.67 -22.14
C PHE A 345 4.96 -2.29 -22.80
N SER A 346 4.18 -1.99 -23.85
CA SER A 346 4.32 -0.74 -24.61
C SER A 346 3.86 0.49 -23.79
N ASP A 347 4.81 1.28 -23.28
CA ASP A 347 4.53 2.48 -22.46
C ASP A 347 4.07 3.69 -23.30
N ALA A 348 2.99 3.54 -24.06
CA ALA A 348 2.48 4.57 -24.96
C ALA A 348 1.64 5.66 -24.26
N GLN A 349 1.26 5.47 -22.99
CA GLN A 349 0.36 6.38 -22.24
C GLN A 349 0.74 6.66 -20.78
N THR A 350 1.65 5.90 -20.16
CA THR A 350 1.95 5.99 -18.71
C THR A 350 3.15 6.87 -18.37
N GLY A 351 4.04 7.17 -19.31
CA GLY A 351 5.17 8.09 -19.11
C GLY A 351 6.24 7.56 -18.16
N MET A 352 6.34 6.25 -18.00
CA MET A 352 7.28 5.53 -17.14
C MET A 352 8.02 4.42 -17.89
N ALA A 353 8.40 4.69 -19.14
CA ALA A 353 9.29 3.85 -19.92
C ALA A 353 10.59 3.54 -19.14
N PRO A 354 11.14 2.31 -19.24
CA PRO A 354 12.39 1.95 -18.58
C PRO A 354 13.54 2.74 -19.21
N THR A 355 14.11 3.70 -18.49
CA THR A 355 15.27 4.48 -18.96
C THR A 355 16.58 3.68 -18.85
N GLY A 356 16.65 2.54 -19.55
CA GLY A 356 17.85 1.74 -19.72
C GLY A 356 18.76 2.36 -20.77
N MET A 357 19.71 3.20 -20.37
CA MET A 357 20.74 3.72 -21.29
C MET A 357 21.76 2.63 -21.63
N ALA A 358 21.43 1.80 -22.61
CA ALA A 358 22.42 1.01 -23.33
C ALA A 358 23.31 1.95 -24.18
N PRO A 359 24.63 1.70 -24.30
CA PRO A 359 25.52 2.56 -25.08
C PRO A 359 25.34 2.29 -26.59
N SER A 360 24.62 3.16 -27.28
CA SER A 360 24.54 3.16 -28.74
C SER A 360 25.87 3.59 -29.36
N ALA A 361 26.70 2.61 -29.73
CA ALA A 361 27.74 2.83 -30.73
C ALA A 361 27.07 2.89 -32.11
N ASP A 362 27.25 3.98 -32.86
CA ASP A 362 28.38 4.12 -33.81
C ASP A 362 28.32 5.49 -34.53
N ALA A 363 29.27 5.70 -35.46
CA ALA A 363 29.25 6.62 -36.60
C ALA A 363 29.24 8.14 -36.32
N ALA A 364 30.38 8.77 -36.61
CA ALA A 364 30.46 10.22 -36.76
C ALA A 364 29.87 10.69 -38.10
N THR A 365 29.21 11.84 -38.11
CA THR A 365 29.02 12.67 -39.30
C THR A 365 29.06 14.13 -38.87
N GLY A 366 29.99 14.90 -39.41
CA GLY A 366 30.13 16.32 -39.09
C GLY A 366 29.84 17.21 -40.29
N LEU A 367 29.37 18.42 -40.04
CA LEU A 367 29.68 19.62 -40.82
C LEU A 367 29.49 20.87 -39.94
N ALA A 368 30.13 21.97 -40.32
CA ALA A 368 30.35 23.17 -39.50
C ALA A 368 29.29 24.28 -39.83
N PRO A 369 29.34 25.56 -39.35
CA PRO A 369 30.54 26.34 -38.98
C PRO A 369 30.49 27.32 -37.77
N THR A 370 31.67 27.47 -37.15
CA THR A 370 32.31 28.69 -36.58
C THR A 370 31.47 29.86 -36.02
N MET A 371 31.68 30.18 -34.74
CA MET A 371 32.29 31.43 -34.19
C MET A 371 32.34 31.29 -32.64
N GLY A 372 33.35 31.73 -31.89
CA GLY A 372 34.67 32.24 -32.27
C GLY A 372 35.32 33.14 -31.19
N TRP A 373 36.09 32.57 -30.25
CA TRP A 373 37.16 33.30 -29.53
C TRP A 373 38.30 32.35 -29.15
N VAL A 374 39.51 32.90 -28.99
CA VAL A 374 40.81 32.20 -28.97
C VAL A 374 41.61 32.51 -27.71
N ALA A 375 42.57 31.60 -27.40
CA ALA A 375 43.67 31.69 -26.42
C ALA A 375 43.33 31.35 -24.95
N GLY A 376 44.16 30.56 -24.25
CA GLY A 376 45.29 29.78 -24.75
C GLY A 376 46.18 29.20 -23.64
N ALA A 377 46.45 27.89 -23.69
CA ALA A 377 47.35 27.19 -22.77
C ALA A 377 48.07 26.03 -23.49
N PRO A 378 49.41 25.93 -23.44
CA PRO A 378 50.16 24.84 -24.05
C PRO A 378 50.38 23.65 -23.09
N LEU A 379 50.30 22.43 -23.63
CA LEU A 379 50.88 21.22 -23.04
C LEU A 379 52.23 20.94 -23.70
N PRO A 380 53.25 20.58 -22.90
CA PRO A 380 53.90 19.26 -23.03
C PRO A 380 53.92 18.54 -21.66
N GLY A 381 54.29 17.26 -21.52
CA GLY A 381 55.07 16.39 -22.41
C GLY A 381 56.43 16.06 -21.79
N ALA A 382 56.60 14.82 -21.31
CA ALA A 382 57.82 14.30 -20.69
C ALA A 382 58.61 13.40 -21.67
N PRO A 383 59.84 12.89 -21.37
CA PRO A 383 60.68 13.08 -20.17
C PRO A 383 62.14 13.50 -20.47
N GLY A 384 62.98 13.75 -19.45
CA GLY A 384 64.44 13.91 -19.63
C GLY A 384 65.24 14.34 -18.38
N THR A 385 66.19 13.52 -17.94
CA THR A 385 67.10 13.70 -16.78
C THR A 385 68.15 14.81 -16.93
N GLY A 386 68.48 15.55 -15.85
CA GLY A 386 69.67 16.43 -15.81
C GLY A 386 69.84 17.33 -14.56
N ALA A 387 70.38 16.78 -13.47
CA ALA A 387 70.71 17.38 -12.15
C ALA A 387 70.96 18.90 -12.01
N GLY A 388 70.50 19.51 -10.89
CA GLY A 388 70.91 20.86 -10.46
C GLY A 388 70.22 21.47 -9.22
N ASP A 389 70.70 21.14 -8.01
CA ASP A 389 70.59 21.90 -6.74
C ASP A 389 69.21 22.05 -6.01
N SER A 390 69.30 22.25 -4.68
CA SER A 390 68.40 22.99 -3.77
C SER A 390 67.04 22.40 -3.33
N GLY A 391 67.06 21.73 -2.17
CA GLY A 391 66.10 22.04 -1.08
C GLY A 391 64.98 21.03 -0.77
N ALA A 392 65.29 19.95 -0.05
CA ALA A 392 64.28 19.13 0.63
C ALA A 392 64.84 18.45 1.91
N LEU A 393 64.17 18.69 3.05
CA LEU A 393 64.17 18.01 4.37
C LEU A 393 63.61 19.08 5.36
N ALA A 394 62.35 19.03 5.82
CA ALA A 394 61.74 18.02 6.68
C ALA A 394 62.49 17.86 8.02
N TRP A 395 62.13 18.69 9.01
CA TRP A 395 62.56 18.60 10.41
C TRP A 395 61.36 18.85 11.34
N SER A 396 61.51 18.41 12.60
CA SER A 396 60.50 18.42 13.66
C SER A 396 61.14 18.83 14.99
N GLU A 397 60.34 18.85 16.06
CA GLU A 397 60.75 18.85 17.47
C GLU A 397 61.46 20.11 18.04
N ASP A 398 61.30 20.23 19.37
CA ASP A 398 62.34 20.69 20.29
C ASP A 398 62.20 19.82 21.58
N ASP A 399 63.23 19.80 22.43
CA ASP A 399 63.70 18.60 23.14
C ASP A 399 62.99 18.22 24.48
N ALA A 400 63.26 16.99 24.95
CA ALA A 400 62.91 16.47 26.29
C ALA A 400 64.08 16.66 27.30
N PRO A 401 64.01 16.18 28.58
CA PRO A 401 64.36 14.76 28.84
C PRO A 401 63.80 14.08 30.13
N THR A 402 63.84 12.74 30.14
CA THR A 402 64.02 11.81 31.29
C THR A 402 63.15 11.87 32.56
N GLY A 403 62.51 10.74 32.91
CA GLY A 403 62.15 10.39 34.30
C GLY A 403 60.89 9.51 34.46
N GLU A 404 61.05 8.26 34.92
CA GLU A 404 59.97 7.32 35.24
C GLU A 404 60.14 6.78 36.70
N PRO A 405 59.19 6.00 37.25
CA PRO A 405 58.04 6.42 38.06
C PRO A 405 58.24 6.23 39.58
N VAL A 406 57.23 6.54 40.41
CA VAL A 406 56.65 5.77 41.57
C VAL A 406 55.60 6.68 42.32
N PRO A 407 54.97 6.39 43.48
CA PRO A 407 53.51 6.19 43.51
C PRO A 407 52.72 7.06 44.53
N TYR A 408 51.40 6.87 44.57
CA TYR A 408 50.48 7.48 45.54
C TYR A 408 50.53 6.82 46.93
N ALA A 409 50.65 7.62 48.01
CA ALA A 409 50.29 7.25 49.38
C ALA A 409 50.18 8.47 50.32
N GLY A 410 49.15 8.49 51.18
CA GLY A 410 49.03 9.41 52.34
C GLY A 410 48.21 10.69 52.07
N GLY A 411 47.27 11.07 52.94
CA GLY A 411 46.79 10.37 54.14
C GLY A 411 45.56 11.03 54.76
N ASP A 412 44.82 10.28 55.58
CA ASP A 412 43.52 10.68 56.10
C ASP A 412 43.60 11.76 57.19
N TYR A 413 42.73 12.77 57.10
CA TYR A 413 42.35 13.62 58.24
C TYR A 413 40.83 13.77 58.30
N GLN A 414 40.27 13.39 59.44
CA GLN A 414 38.85 13.54 59.79
C GLN A 414 38.64 14.81 60.63
N SER A 415 37.36 15.16 60.84
CA SER A 415 36.84 16.27 61.66
C SER A 415 36.93 17.67 61.00
N GLU A 416 35.96 18.58 61.17
CA GLU A 416 34.60 18.43 61.74
C GLU A 416 33.64 19.51 61.18
N TYR A 417 32.34 19.27 61.34
CA TYR A 417 31.16 20.10 60.95
C TYR A 417 31.36 21.49 60.32
N SER A 418 30.93 21.64 59.06
CA SER A 418 30.13 22.79 58.59
C SER A 418 29.33 22.44 57.34
N SER A 419 28.07 22.88 57.28
CA SER A 419 27.16 22.61 56.17
C SER A 419 27.23 23.70 55.08
N THR A 420 27.68 23.35 53.88
CA THR A 420 27.66 24.23 52.69
C THR A 420 26.69 23.68 51.63
N GLY A 421 25.42 24.07 51.76
CA GLY A 421 24.38 23.74 50.77
C GLY A 421 24.49 24.62 49.52
N ALA A 422 25.16 24.13 48.48
CA ALA A 422 25.22 24.78 47.17
C ALA A 422 23.98 24.44 46.31
N ARG A 423 22.80 24.97 46.69
CA ARG A 423 21.57 24.93 45.87
C ARG A 423 20.98 26.34 45.79
N PRO A 424 20.84 26.93 44.58
CA PRO A 424 20.13 28.20 44.44
C PRO A 424 18.65 28.03 44.77
N GLU A 425 18.06 29.04 45.42
CA GLU A 425 16.62 29.09 45.67
C GLU A 425 15.86 29.32 44.36
N MET A 426 14.79 28.56 44.12
CA MET A 426 13.74 28.96 43.19
C MET A 426 12.65 29.68 43.98
N ALA A 427 12.78 31.01 44.06
CA ALA A 427 11.68 31.87 44.48
C ALA A 427 10.71 32.04 43.30
N PHE A 428 9.48 31.54 43.44
CA PHE A 428 8.41 31.81 42.49
C PHE A 428 7.82 33.20 42.79
N ALA A 429 8.26 34.21 42.06
CA ALA A 429 7.56 35.48 42.01
C ALA A 429 6.24 35.30 41.22
N HIS A 430 5.12 35.68 41.81
CA HIS A 430 3.94 36.05 41.03
C HIS A 430 4.16 37.47 40.53
N GLU A 431 4.48 37.62 39.25
CA GLU A 431 4.56 38.93 38.60
C GLU A 431 3.27 39.20 37.82
N GLU A 432 2.88 40.47 37.80
CA GLU A 432 1.55 40.92 37.41
C GLU A 432 1.43 41.15 35.89
N GLU A 433 0.22 41.46 35.45
CA GLU A 433 -0.15 41.73 34.06
C GLU A 433 0.44 43.09 33.61
N ASP A 434 1.45 43.08 32.74
CA ASP A 434 2.16 44.29 32.27
C ASP A 434 2.17 44.40 30.73
N ASP A 435 1.99 45.62 30.24
CA ASP A 435 1.69 45.93 28.83
C ASP A 435 2.95 45.85 27.94
N ARG A 436 2.86 45.07 26.86
CA ARG A 436 3.91 45.08 25.82
C ARG A 436 3.58 46.14 24.75
N PRO A 437 4.50 47.07 24.43
CA PRO A 437 4.25 48.06 23.38
C PRO A 437 4.06 47.38 22.01
N ASP A 438 3.12 47.91 21.23
CA ASP A 438 2.81 47.42 19.89
C ASP A 438 4.06 47.35 18.99
N SER A 439 4.25 46.20 18.34
CA SER A 439 5.35 46.02 17.38
C SER A 439 5.07 46.80 16.10
N GLU A 440 6.02 47.63 15.67
CA GLU A 440 5.83 48.52 14.51
C GLU A 440 5.35 47.78 13.25
N PRO A 441 4.35 48.32 12.52
CA PRO A 441 3.70 47.60 11.44
C PRO A 441 4.62 47.40 10.24
N LEU A 442 5.08 46.16 10.04
CA LEU A 442 5.90 45.73 8.90
C LEU A 442 5.47 46.36 7.56
N PRO A 443 6.40 46.94 6.78
CA PRO A 443 6.06 47.71 5.59
C PRO A 443 5.38 46.83 4.53
N TRP A 444 4.44 47.42 3.79
CA TRP A 444 3.47 46.69 2.97
C TRP A 444 4.08 45.71 1.97
N TYR A 445 5.23 46.05 1.37
CA TYR A 445 5.94 45.22 0.40
C TYR A 445 6.57 43.94 1.00
N LYS A 446 6.61 43.79 2.33
CA LYS A 446 7.04 42.56 3.03
C LYS A 446 5.87 41.68 3.51
N ARG A 447 4.62 42.01 3.16
CA ARG A 447 3.43 41.23 3.57
C ARG A 447 3.04 40.23 2.47
N PRO A 448 3.22 38.90 2.67
CA PRO A 448 2.95 37.90 1.63
C PRO A 448 1.58 38.00 0.92
N PRO A 449 0.43 38.17 1.61
CA PRO A 449 -0.87 38.19 0.93
C PRO A 449 -1.05 39.38 -0.03
N ILE A 450 -0.34 40.50 0.18
CA ILE A 450 -0.41 41.66 -0.73
C ILE A 450 0.32 41.33 -2.05
N LEU A 451 1.45 40.61 -1.98
CA LEU A 451 2.19 40.17 -3.16
C LEU A 451 1.39 39.14 -3.99
N PHE A 452 0.72 38.19 -3.31
CA PHE A 452 -0.19 37.25 -3.99
C PHE A 452 -1.39 37.96 -4.65
N GLY A 453 -1.98 38.95 -3.98
CA GLY A 453 -3.06 39.76 -4.56
C GLY A 453 -2.63 40.54 -5.81
N ALA A 454 -1.45 41.15 -5.79
CA ALA A 454 -0.89 41.86 -6.93
C ALA A 454 -0.59 40.92 -8.12
N ALA A 455 -0.05 39.73 -7.85
CA ALA A 455 0.21 38.72 -8.88
C ALA A 455 -1.10 38.21 -9.53
N ALA A 456 -2.15 37.96 -8.73
CA ALA A 456 -3.46 37.56 -9.24
C ALA A 456 -4.10 38.63 -10.14
N ALA A 457 -4.00 39.91 -9.76
CA ALA A 457 -4.49 41.03 -10.56
C ALA A 457 -3.75 41.14 -11.91
N ALA A 458 -2.43 40.97 -11.92
CA ALA A 458 -1.63 40.96 -13.15
C ALA A 458 -2.01 39.79 -14.08
N ALA A 459 -2.24 38.59 -13.52
CA ALA A 459 -2.68 37.43 -14.30
C ALA A 459 -4.06 37.63 -14.95
N LEU A 460 -5.02 38.21 -14.21
CA LEU A 460 -6.36 38.52 -14.75
C LEU A 460 -6.31 39.56 -15.87
N LEU A 461 -5.45 40.58 -15.76
CA LEU A 461 -5.25 41.56 -16.84
C LEU A 461 -4.61 40.94 -18.09
N ALA A 462 -3.66 40.01 -17.93
CA ALA A 462 -3.06 39.30 -19.05
C ALA A 462 -4.08 38.40 -19.79
N VAL A 463 -4.90 37.65 -19.05
CA VAL A 463 -5.97 36.80 -19.63
C VAL A 463 -7.05 37.65 -20.32
N GLY A 464 -7.48 38.75 -19.69
CA GLY A 464 -8.47 39.67 -20.27
C GLY A 464 -7.96 40.35 -21.55
N GLY A 465 -6.70 40.78 -21.56
CA GLY A 465 -6.06 41.36 -22.75
C GLY A 465 -5.97 40.35 -23.91
N PHE A 466 -5.58 39.10 -23.63
CA PHE A 466 -5.50 38.05 -24.65
C PHE A 466 -6.87 37.72 -25.25
N ALA A 467 -7.93 37.68 -24.44
CA ALA A 467 -9.29 37.46 -24.93
C ALA A 467 -9.79 38.61 -25.82
N ALA A 468 -9.56 39.87 -25.43
CA ALA A 468 -10.01 41.04 -26.18
C ALA A 468 -9.37 41.15 -27.58
N VAL A 469 -8.08 40.82 -27.70
CA VAL A 469 -7.35 40.87 -28.98
C VAL A 469 -7.81 39.78 -29.95
N ASN A 470 -8.11 38.57 -29.47
CA ASN A 470 -8.53 37.46 -30.34
C ASN A 470 -10.01 37.54 -30.78
N LEU A 471 -10.84 38.37 -30.14
CA LEU A 471 -12.29 38.48 -30.45
C LEU A 471 -12.67 39.62 -31.41
N THR A 472 -11.69 40.38 -31.92
CA THR A 472 -11.93 41.53 -32.82
C THR A 472 -11.29 41.32 -34.21
N GLY A 473 -11.13 40.07 -34.64
CA GLY A 473 -10.21 39.71 -35.72
C GLY A 473 -10.60 38.52 -36.59
N ASP A 474 -11.85 38.46 -37.08
CA ASP A 474 -12.05 38.21 -38.51
C ASP A 474 -13.46 38.62 -39.01
N SER A 475 -13.59 38.85 -40.32
CA SER A 475 -14.87 39.13 -40.98
C SER A 475 -14.83 38.76 -42.46
N THR A 476 -15.99 38.44 -43.06
CA THR A 476 -16.15 37.63 -44.30
C THR A 476 -16.02 36.12 -44.00
N ASP A 477 -16.85 35.20 -44.48
CA ASP A 477 -17.94 35.28 -45.48
C ASP A 477 -19.25 34.64 -44.96
N SER A 478 -20.40 34.95 -45.57
CA SER A 478 -21.74 34.51 -45.11
C SER A 478 -22.46 33.59 -46.12
N GLY A 479 -22.28 32.28 -45.97
CA GLY A 479 -23.05 31.27 -46.71
C GLY A 479 -24.40 30.95 -46.04
N THR A 480 -25.49 30.95 -46.80
CA THR A 480 -26.84 30.56 -46.32
C THR A 480 -26.98 29.05 -46.21
N VAL A 481 -27.06 28.55 -44.97
CA VAL A 481 -27.38 27.14 -44.71
C VAL A 481 -28.88 26.89 -44.92
N THR A 482 -29.22 25.84 -45.67
CA THR A 482 -30.59 25.34 -45.84
C THR A 482 -30.63 23.87 -45.45
N GLU A 483 -31.26 23.53 -44.33
CA GLU A 483 -31.53 22.13 -43.98
C GLU A 483 -32.82 21.62 -44.62
N VAL A 484 -32.77 20.37 -45.10
CA VAL A 484 -33.91 19.65 -45.68
C VAL A 484 -34.24 18.48 -44.76
N VAL A 485 -35.28 18.62 -43.93
CA VAL A 485 -35.67 17.56 -42.99
C VAL A 485 -36.61 16.58 -43.68
N THR A 486 -36.25 15.29 -43.64
CA THR A 486 -37.06 14.19 -44.17
C THR A 486 -37.77 13.51 -43.00
N ILE A 487 -39.11 13.57 -42.98
CA ILE A 487 -39.90 12.92 -41.93
C ILE A 487 -40.68 11.75 -42.56
N SER A 488 -40.40 10.54 -42.07
CA SER A 488 -41.11 9.31 -42.42
C SER A 488 -41.99 8.87 -41.26
N SER A 489 -43.26 8.59 -41.53
CA SER A 489 -44.22 8.09 -40.53
C SER A 489 -44.93 6.85 -41.05
N THR A 490 -45.09 5.85 -40.17
CA THR A 490 -45.75 4.58 -40.50
C THR A 490 -47.16 4.58 -39.91
N GLY A 491 -48.17 4.50 -40.77
CA GLY A 491 -49.55 4.38 -40.33
C GLY A 491 -49.84 2.99 -39.72
N ALA A 492 -50.88 2.89 -38.89
CA ALA A 492 -51.32 1.63 -38.27
C ALA A 492 -51.68 0.51 -39.30
N ASN A 493 -51.83 0.88 -40.57
CA ASN A 493 -52.08 0.01 -41.72
C ASN A 493 -50.78 -0.60 -42.31
N GLY A 494 -49.60 -0.31 -41.74
CA GLY A 494 -48.31 -0.82 -42.21
C GLY A 494 -47.68 -0.06 -43.39
N LEU A 495 -48.35 0.96 -43.93
CA LEU A 495 -47.81 1.79 -45.01
C LEU A 495 -46.99 2.96 -44.44
N VAL A 496 -45.81 3.19 -45.01
CA VAL A 496 -44.91 4.31 -44.67
C VAL A 496 -45.14 5.46 -45.65
N THR A 497 -45.37 6.66 -45.12
CA THR A 497 -45.44 7.90 -45.90
C THR A 497 -44.30 8.82 -45.48
N THR A 498 -43.56 9.36 -46.46
CA THR A 498 -42.43 10.26 -46.25
C THR A 498 -42.72 11.61 -46.88
N SER A 499 -42.49 12.69 -46.13
CA SER A 499 -42.62 14.07 -46.61
C SER A 499 -41.38 14.88 -46.26
N LEU A 500 -40.98 15.75 -47.18
CA LEU A 500 -39.84 16.66 -47.05
C LEU A 500 -40.33 18.05 -46.65
N SER A 501 -39.59 18.75 -45.80
CA SER A 501 -39.83 20.16 -45.50
C SER A 501 -38.53 20.90 -45.26
N THR A 502 -38.44 22.11 -45.82
CA THR A 502 -37.32 23.03 -45.67
C THR A 502 -37.69 24.16 -44.73
N LEU A 503 -36.72 24.59 -43.92
CA LEU A 503 -36.82 25.78 -43.08
C LEU A 503 -35.67 26.73 -43.42
N THR A 504 -35.93 28.03 -43.32
CA THR A 504 -34.96 29.09 -43.60
C THR A 504 -35.14 30.19 -42.56
N SER A 505 -34.05 30.60 -41.92
CA SER A 505 -34.05 31.59 -40.85
C SER A 505 -32.96 32.63 -41.08
N THR A 506 -33.27 33.89 -40.80
CA THR A 506 -32.39 35.03 -41.06
C THR A 506 -32.33 35.91 -39.80
N PRO A 507 -31.14 36.26 -39.29
CA PRO A 507 -31.01 37.08 -38.08
C PRO A 507 -31.10 38.59 -38.38
N THR A 508 -31.65 39.35 -37.42
CA THR A 508 -31.69 40.83 -37.39
C THR A 508 -31.17 41.31 -36.03
N PRO A 509 -30.31 42.35 -35.96
CA PRO A 509 -29.71 42.81 -34.71
C PRO A 509 -30.50 43.93 -33.99
N GLU A 510 -29.95 44.40 -32.86
CA GLU A 510 -30.46 45.39 -31.87
C GLU A 510 -31.43 44.86 -30.79
N SER A 511 -31.42 45.36 -29.54
CA SER A 511 -30.59 46.42 -28.91
C SER A 511 -30.40 46.17 -27.39
N GLN A 512 -29.49 46.92 -26.74
CA GLN A 512 -29.18 46.80 -25.29
C GLN A 512 -30.13 47.62 -24.40
N SER A 513 -30.30 47.22 -23.12
CA SER A 513 -30.65 48.15 -22.02
C SER A 513 -30.30 47.59 -20.63
N THR A 514 -30.25 48.46 -19.63
CA THR A 514 -29.65 48.25 -18.29
C THR A 514 -30.71 48.27 -17.18
N GLY A 515 -30.51 47.54 -16.07
CA GLY A 515 -31.39 47.60 -14.89
C GLY A 515 -30.78 46.95 -13.63
N THR A 516 -31.05 47.52 -12.44
CA THR A 516 -30.23 47.30 -11.22
C THR A 516 -31.05 47.18 -9.93
N SER A 517 -30.83 46.08 -9.19
CA SER A 517 -30.96 45.89 -7.72
C SER A 517 -32.32 45.87 -6.95
N THR A 518 -32.28 45.08 -5.86
CA THR A 518 -32.85 45.31 -4.51
C THR A 518 -34.34 45.03 -4.12
N THR A 519 -34.52 43.89 -3.41
CA THR A 519 -35.26 43.67 -2.13
C THR A 519 -36.80 43.76 -1.97
N SER A 520 -37.26 42.89 -1.04
CA SER A 520 -38.44 42.96 -0.12
C SER A 520 -39.89 42.71 -0.60
N ASN A 521 -40.52 41.73 0.05
CA ASN A 521 -41.99 41.53 0.26
C ASN A 521 -42.59 42.72 1.09
N PRO A 522 -43.93 42.91 1.26
CA PRO A 522 -45.06 41.95 1.24
C PRO A 522 -46.38 42.52 0.58
N PRO A 523 -47.65 42.32 1.06
CA PRO A 523 -48.49 41.09 1.19
C PRO A 523 -49.95 41.16 0.59
N THR A 524 -50.72 40.05 0.76
CA THR A 524 -52.17 39.96 1.16
C THR A 524 -53.40 40.04 0.19
N SER A 525 -54.32 39.07 0.41
CA SER A 525 -55.81 39.19 0.63
C SER A 525 -56.86 38.71 -0.41
N GLY A 526 -57.94 38.08 0.12
CA GLY A 526 -59.20 37.64 -0.56
C GLY A 526 -59.43 36.11 -0.53
N SER A 527 -60.16 35.48 0.42
CA SER A 527 -61.62 35.50 0.76
C SER A 527 -62.49 34.78 -0.31
N THR A 528 -63.52 33.94 0.00
CA THR A 528 -64.41 33.87 1.19
C THR A 528 -65.15 32.50 1.36
N THR A 529 -65.21 31.97 2.58
CA THR A 529 -66.29 31.19 3.29
C THR A 529 -67.19 30.12 2.61
N THR A 530 -67.21 28.90 3.18
CA THR A 530 -68.42 28.28 3.82
C THR A 530 -68.10 26.98 4.60
N SER A 531 -68.79 26.77 5.74
CA SER A 531 -68.83 25.53 6.55
C SER A 531 -70.24 25.36 7.14
N PRO A 532 -70.65 24.15 7.62
CA PRO A 532 -70.66 23.95 9.09
C PRO A 532 -70.53 22.49 9.63
N THR A 533 -69.91 22.34 10.82
CA THR A 533 -70.31 21.41 11.93
C THR A 533 -70.08 19.89 11.71
N THR A 534 -69.59 19.05 12.66
CA THR A 534 -69.73 19.01 14.15
C THR A 534 -68.54 18.31 14.87
N THR A 535 -68.28 18.67 16.14
CA THR A 535 -67.82 17.80 17.27
C THR A 535 -66.39 17.19 17.34
N THR A 536 -65.50 17.91 18.06
CA THR A 536 -64.70 17.56 19.28
C THR A 536 -64.86 16.14 19.93
N THR A 537 -63.97 15.55 20.76
CA THR A 537 -62.77 16.00 21.52
C THR A 537 -61.78 14.83 21.78
N THR A 538 -60.51 15.16 22.03
CA THR A 538 -59.40 14.37 22.60
C THR A 538 -59.65 13.79 24.01
N THR A 539 -59.16 12.56 24.30
CA THR A 539 -58.38 12.20 25.52
C THR A 539 -57.72 10.80 25.41
N SER A 540 -56.71 10.55 26.25
CA SER A 540 -55.85 9.35 26.25
C SER A 540 -56.17 8.38 27.43
N PRO A 541 -55.28 7.45 27.90
CA PRO A 541 -55.57 6.02 27.85
C PRO A 541 -55.78 5.33 29.22
N THR A 542 -56.30 4.09 29.22
CA THR A 542 -56.33 3.21 30.41
C THR A 542 -56.02 1.75 30.07
N THR A 543 -55.28 1.09 30.97
CA THR A 543 -54.86 -0.32 30.98
C THR A 543 -56.01 -1.32 31.19
N THR A 544 -55.90 -2.54 30.64
CA THR A 544 -56.55 -3.74 31.20
C THR A 544 -55.63 -4.97 31.04
N THR A 545 -55.58 -5.81 32.08
CA THR A 545 -54.75 -7.03 32.19
C THR A 545 -55.51 -8.26 31.69
N THR A 546 -54.82 -9.20 31.03
CA THR A 546 -55.28 -10.59 30.88
C THR A 546 -54.14 -11.57 31.17
N THR A 547 -54.41 -12.56 32.03
CA THR A 547 -53.48 -13.62 32.44
C THR A 547 -53.54 -14.81 31.47
N THR A 548 -52.40 -15.45 31.20
CA THR A 548 -52.34 -16.80 30.58
C THR A 548 -51.40 -17.69 31.39
N THR A 549 -51.80 -18.94 31.60
CA THR A 549 -51.20 -19.86 32.59
C THR A 549 -50.26 -20.89 31.96
N THR A 550 -49.19 -21.24 32.67
CA THR A 550 -48.27 -22.34 32.33
C THR A 550 -48.94 -23.71 32.41
N THR A 551 -48.73 -24.57 31.41
CA THR A 551 -49.02 -26.01 31.51
C THR A 551 -47.85 -26.83 30.98
N THR A 552 -47.22 -27.62 31.85
CA THR A 552 -46.24 -28.65 31.49
C THR A 552 -46.95 -29.98 31.25
N THR A 553 -46.59 -30.72 30.20
CA THR A 553 -47.11 -32.09 29.96
C THR A 553 -45.97 -33.07 29.75
N THR A 554 -45.91 -34.08 30.61
CA THR A 554 -44.98 -35.21 30.55
C THR A 554 -45.58 -36.35 29.71
N THR A 555 -44.74 -37.08 28.96
CA THR A 555 -45.15 -38.33 28.27
C THR A 555 -44.14 -39.44 28.54
N THR A 556 -44.65 -40.62 28.93
CA THR A 556 -43.89 -41.81 29.32
C THR A 556 -44.66 -43.07 28.90
N THR A 557 -44.00 -44.23 28.77
CA THR A 557 -44.61 -45.60 28.75
C THR A 557 -45.24 -46.01 27.40
N THR A 558 -45.23 -47.27 26.87
CA THR A 558 -44.29 -48.43 26.89
C THR A 558 -44.69 -49.42 25.75
N THR A 559 -43.71 -50.18 25.24
CA THR A 559 -43.70 -51.50 24.53
C THR A 559 -45.00 -52.33 24.37
N THR A 560 -45.11 -53.20 23.32
CA THR A 560 -45.25 -54.70 23.41
C THR A 560 -45.78 -55.43 22.12
N THR A 561 -44.97 -56.34 21.54
CA THR A 561 -45.28 -57.55 20.67
C THR A 561 -45.94 -57.40 19.28
N THR A 562 -45.93 -58.33 18.29
CA THR A 562 -45.25 -59.60 17.83
C THR A 562 -46.12 -60.15 16.65
N PRO A 563 -45.72 -61.03 15.67
CA PRO A 563 -44.50 -61.85 15.41
C PRO A 563 -43.65 -61.32 14.20
N THR A 564 -43.00 -62.00 13.23
CA THR A 564 -43.00 -63.41 12.72
C THR A 564 -41.69 -63.82 11.99
N THR A 565 -41.51 -65.13 11.81
CA THR A 565 -40.50 -65.90 11.05
C THR A 565 -40.50 -65.61 9.53
N THR A 566 -39.43 -65.79 8.71
CA THR A 566 -38.09 -66.45 8.80
C THR A 566 -37.14 -65.65 7.81
N THR A 567 -35.83 -65.79 7.58
CA THR A 567 -34.67 -66.74 7.77
C THR A 567 -33.36 -65.86 7.71
N THR A 568 -32.07 -66.22 7.77
CA THR A 568 -31.25 -67.46 7.62
C THR A 568 -29.90 -67.36 8.38
N THR A 569 -29.13 -68.46 8.38
CA THR A 569 -27.71 -68.72 8.76
C THR A 569 -26.71 -67.54 8.71
N THR A 570 -26.07 -67.11 9.83
CA THR A 570 -24.77 -67.57 10.45
C THR A 570 -23.52 -67.23 9.58
N THR A 571 -22.41 -66.62 10.06
CA THR A 571 -21.65 -66.93 11.30
C THR A 571 -20.73 -65.78 11.81
N ARG A 572 -20.89 -65.36 13.09
CA ARG A 572 -19.87 -65.16 14.18
C ARG A 572 -18.46 -64.59 13.83
N THR A 573 -17.84 -63.66 14.57
CA THR A 573 -17.52 -63.65 16.02
C THR A 573 -16.99 -62.23 16.40
N THR A 574 -17.63 -61.40 17.26
CA THR A 574 -17.36 -61.17 18.72
C THR A 574 -15.87 -61.06 19.15
N THR A 575 -15.40 -60.18 20.06
CA THR A 575 -16.12 -59.33 21.05
C THR A 575 -15.28 -58.14 21.61
N THR A 576 -15.98 -57.14 22.19
CA THR A 576 -15.73 -56.30 23.41
C THR A 576 -14.36 -56.46 24.15
N THR A 577 -13.71 -55.46 24.81
CA THR A 577 -14.20 -54.40 25.74
C THR A 577 -13.12 -53.32 26.04
N ARG A 578 -13.50 -52.16 26.63
CA ARG A 578 -12.61 -51.09 27.14
C ARG A 578 -12.44 -51.15 28.68
N PRO A 579 -11.23 -50.99 29.25
CA PRO A 579 -10.99 -50.85 30.70
C PRO A 579 -10.88 -49.37 31.20
N PRO A 580 -10.95 -49.12 32.53
CA PRO A 580 -10.89 -47.78 33.15
C PRO A 580 -9.51 -47.41 33.77
N THR A 581 -9.43 -46.25 34.42
CA THR A 581 -8.19 -45.54 34.86
C THR A 581 -7.96 -45.57 36.38
N THR A 582 -6.72 -45.84 36.85
CA THR A 582 -6.23 -45.44 38.21
C THR A 582 -4.69 -45.42 38.35
N THR A 583 -4.12 -44.20 38.48
CA THR A 583 -3.30 -43.69 39.61
C THR A 583 -2.03 -44.42 40.16
N GLN A 584 -0.88 -43.73 40.01
CA GLN A 584 0.37 -43.66 40.85
C GLN A 584 1.60 -44.62 40.65
N PRO A 585 2.84 -44.22 41.09
CA PRO A 585 4.17 -44.66 40.60
C PRO A 585 5.01 -45.43 41.69
N PRO A 586 6.37 -45.56 41.73
CA PRO A 586 7.47 -45.03 40.87
C PRO A 586 8.71 -45.96 40.61
N THR A 587 9.86 -45.34 40.29
CA THR A 587 11.29 -45.77 40.45
C THR A 587 12.04 -46.28 39.20
N THR A 588 13.38 -46.34 39.32
CA THR A 588 14.36 -46.00 38.27
C THR A 588 15.56 -46.98 38.26
N THR A 589 16.22 -47.21 37.12
CA THR A 589 17.71 -47.22 36.89
C THR A 589 18.13 -47.99 35.62
N ALA A 590 19.28 -47.59 35.05
CA ALA A 590 19.94 -48.04 33.80
C ALA A 590 20.50 -49.51 33.87
N ALA A 591 21.21 -50.09 32.88
CA ALA A 591 22.03 -49.53 31.79
C ALA A 591 22.11 -50.44 30.51
N PRO A 592 23.22 -50.60 29.74
CA PRO A 592 23.23 -50.17 28.33
C PRO A 592 23.63 -51.23 27.27
N VAL A 593 23.42 -50.92 25.98
CA VAL A 593 24.11 -51.58 24.83
C VAL A 593 24.28 -50.62 23.64
N THR A 594 25.29 -50.89 22.82
CA THR A 594 25.82 -50.08 21.70
C THR A 594 25.18 -50.42 20.33
N PRO A 595 25.49 -49.69 19.21
CA PRO A 595 24.56 -49.55 18.08
C PRO A 595 24.67 -50.61 16.98
N THR A 596 23.63 -50.70 16.17
CA THR A 596 23.62 -51.42 14.88
C THR A 596 23.28 -50.44 13.74
N THR A 597 24.18 -50.31 12.78
CA THR A 597 23.99 -49.48 11.57
C THR A 597 22.88 -50.05 10.68
N VAL A 598 21.98 -49.20 10.19
CA VAL A 598 20.98 -49.54 9.17
C VAL A 598 21.27 -48.72 7.90
N ALA A 599 21.15 -49.36 6.74
CA ALA A 599 21.45 -48.77 5.44
C ALA A 599 20.36 -47.76 4.99
N PRO A 600 20.70 -46.77 4.13
CA PRO A 600 19.73 -45.83 3.58
C PRO A 600 18.73 -46.52 2.62
N PRO A 601 17.50 -45.97 2.48
CA PRO A 601 16.53 -46.44 1.48
C PRO A 601 16.94 -46.03 0.05
N PRO A 602 16.43 -46.72 -0.99
CA PRO A 602 16.76 -46.43 -2.39
C PRO A 602 16.07 -45.17 -2.93
N ASP A 603 16.69 -44.57 -3.96
CA ASP A 603 16.22 -43.33 -4.60
C ASP A 603 14.86 -43.47 -5.30
N THR A 604 14.04 -42.42 -5.20
CA THR A 604 12.82 -42.25 -6.01
C THR A 604 13.12 -41.53 -7.33
N PRO A 605 12.44 -41.88 -8.43
CA PRO A 605 12.73 -41.32 -9.75
C PRO A 605 12.34 -39.85 -9.86
N THR A 606 13.21 -39.04 -10.46
CA THR A 606 13.00 -37.60 -10.69
C THR A 606 12.00 -37.33 -11.82
N THR A 607 11.02 -36.47 -11.55
CA THR A 607 10.14 -35.88 -12.57
C THR A 607 10.94 -34.97 -13.49
N PRO A 608 10.81 -35.06 -14.83
CA PRO A 608 11.56 -34.20 -15.74
C PRO A 608 11.07 -32.75 -15.68
N VAL A 609 12.00 -31.81 -15.49
CA VAL A 609 11.76 -30.37 -15.61
C VAL A 609 11.68 -30.01 -17.10
N ILE A 610 10.62 -29.32 -17.51
CA ILE A 610 10.45 -28.84 -18.88
C ILE A 610 11.29 -27.56 -19.04
N ALA A 611 12.31 -27.61 -19.89
CA ALA A 611 13.10 -26.44 -20.27
C ALA A 611 12.37 -25.63 -21.37
N PRO A 612 12.49 -24.29 -21.39
CA PRO A 612 11.96 -23.48 -22.48
C PRO A 612 12.77 -23.72 -23.77
N VAL A 613 12.07 -23.93 -24.89
CA VAL A 613 12.69 -24.12 -26.20
C VAL A 613 13.02 -22.76 -26.80
N VAL A 614 14.31 -22.49 -27.03
CA VAL A 614 14.75 -21.34 -27.84
C VAL A 614 14.61 -21.71 -29.33
N PRO A 615 13.85 -20.94 -30.14
CA PRO A 615 13.83 -21.14 -31.59
C PRO A 615 15.15 -20.65 -32.21
N ALA A 616 15.70 -21.43 -33.14
CA ALA A 616 16.96 -21.13 -33.81
C ALA A 616 16.75 -20.80 -35.30
N ASN A 617 16.59 -19.50 -35.59
CA ASN A 617 17.00 -18.76 -36.80
C ASN A 617 16.24 -17.42 -36.89
#